data_AF-A0A661S663-F1
#
_entry.id   AF-A0A661S663-F1
#
_cell.length_a   1.000
_cell.length_b   1.000
_cell.length_c   1.000
_cell.angle_alpha   90.00
_cell.angle_beta   90.00
_cell.angle_gamma   90.00
#
_symmetry.space_group_name_H-M   'P 1'
#
loop_
_entity.id
_entity.type
_entity.pdbx_description
1 polymer ?
#
loop_
_entity_poly.entity_id
_entity_poly.type
_entity_poly.pdbx_seq_one_letter_code
_entity_poly.pdbx_strand_id
1 'polypeptide(L)'
;MRLTKNCNDLNPEILQALHYSSIEEAGIDMLLLSAQAKYSEYLTENRQFEKKYQTDFLSFQKMINQQIGEENFAQEDDLMAWQFAYENFRYWKERIEELKSCFSKY
;
A
#
# COMPACT_ATOMS: atom_id res chain seq x y z
N MET A 1 -20.61 25.82 8.68
CA MET A 1 -19.80 25.95 9.91
C MET A 1 -19.20 24.57 10.21
N ARG A 2 -17.92 24.34 9.85
CA ARG A 2 -17.23 23.11 10.26
C ARG A 2 -16.79 23.31 11.72
N LEU A 3 -17.36 22.53 12.63
CA LEU A 3 -16.88 22.43 14.00
C LEU A 3 -15.57 21.64 13.98
N THR A 4 -14.45 22.31 13.73
CA THR A 4 -13.14 21.74 14.04
C THR A 4 -12.93 21.90 15.54
N LYS A 5 -13.39 20.93 16.33
CA LYS A 5 -12.86 20.76 17.70
C LYS A 5 -11.34 20.66 17.57
N ASN A 6 -10.62 21.43 18.37
CA ASN A 6 -9.17 21.38 18.37
C ASN A 6 -8.75 20.02 18.95
N CYS A 7 -7.82 19.30 18.33
CA CYS A 7 -7.32 18.03 18.88
C CYS A 7 -6.69 18.22 20.27
N ASN A 8 -6.35 19.46 20.65
CA ASN A 8 -5.87 19.80 21.99
C ASN A 8 -6.93 19.63 23.10
N ASP A 9 -8.21 19.43 22.76
CA ASP A 9 -9.29 19.17 23.72
C ASP A 9 -9.53 17.67 23.96
N LEU A 10 -8.69 16.78 23.40
CA LEU A 10 -8.76 15.34 23.63
C LEU A 10 -8.46 15.02 25.10
N ASN A 11 -9.30 14.18 25.72
CA ASN A 11 -9.05 13.71 27.08
C ASN A 11 -7.76 12.85 27.10
N PRO A 12 -6.72 13.26 27.87
CA PRO A 12 -5.46 12.50 27.97
C PRO A 12 -5.64 11.05 28.43
N GLU A 13 -6.69 10.76 29.20
CA GLU A 13 -7.00 9.40 29.66
C GLU A 13 -7.25 8.43 28.49
N ILE A 14 -7.81 8.93 27.37
CA ILE A 14 -8.09 8.10 26.20
C ILE A 14 -6.78 7.68 25.52
N LEU A 15 -5.82 8.61 25.39
CA LEU A 15 -4.51 8.29 24.82
C LEU A 15 -3.78 7.28 25.72
N GLN A 16 -3.79 7.51 27.04
CA GLN A 16 -3.16 6.60 27.98
C GLN A 16 -3.80 5.20 27.98
N ALA A 17 -5.13 5.10 27.89
CA ALA A 17 -5.85 3.83 27.82
C ALA A 17 -5.56 3.05 26.52
N LEU A 18 -5.17 3.74 25.45
CA LEU A 18 -4.75 3.16 24.18
C LEU A 18 -3.23 3.05 24.05
N HIS A 19 -2.48 3.32 25.13
CA HIS A 19 -1.01 3.30 25.17
C HIS A 19 -0.31 4.30 24.25
N TYR A 20 -0.94 5.44 23.97
CA TYR A 20 -0.36 6.55 23.24
C TYR A 20 0.05 7.69 24.16
N SER A 21 1.19 8.30 23.86
CA SER A 21 1.74 9.46 24.57
C SER A 21 1.26 10.78 23.95
N SER A 22 0.88 10.77 22.67
CA SER A 22 0.34 11.93 21.98
C SER A 22 -0.57 11.56 20.81
N ILE A 23 -1.29 12.54 20.28
CA ILE A 23 -2.13 12.37 19.09
C ILE A 23 -1.27 12.17 17.83
N GLU A 24 -0.06 12.73 17.81
CA GLU A 24 0.91 12.51 16.74
C GLU A 24 1.35 11.05 16.69
N GLU A 25 1.68 10.44 17.83
CA GLU A 25 2.04 9.02 17.92
C GLU A 25 0.90 8.13 17.39
N ALA A 26 -0.33 8.35 17.90
CA ALA A 26 -1.52 7.64 17.44
C ALA A 26 -1.80 7.87 15.94
N GLY A 27 -1.55 9.09 15.45
CA GLY A 27 -1.72 9.46 14.05
C GLY A 27 -0.73 8.74 13.13
N ILE A 28 0.54 8.66 13.52
CA ILE A 28 1.57 7.94 12.74
C ILE A 28 1.25 6.44 12.73
N ASP A 29 0.82 5.86 13.85
CA ASP A 29 0.40 4.46 13.92
C ASP A 29 -0.77 4.16 12.98
N MET A 30 -1.79 5.02 12.97
CA MET A 30 -2.93 4.88 12.08
C MET A 30 -2.54 5.00 10.60
N LEU A 31 -1.63 5.92 10.27
CA LEU A 31 -1.09 6.06 8.92
C LEU A 31 -0.30 4.81 8.51
N LEU A 32 0.51 4.25 9.41
CA LEU A 32 1.29 3.05 9.17
C LEU A 32 0.37 1.84 8.94
N LEU A 33 -0.64 1.65 9.79
CA LEU A 33 -1.63 0.58 9.65
C LEU A 33 -2.37 0.69 8.31
N SER A 34 -2.79 1.90 7.93
CA SER A 34 -3.49 2.15 6.66
C SER A 34 -2.59 1.86 5.45
N ALA A 35 -1.32 2.28 5.51
CA ALA A 35 -0.34 2.01 4.47
C ALA A 35 -0.04 0.50 4.33
N GLN A 36 0.07 -0.22 5.46
CA GLN A 36 0.24 -1.67 5.49
C GLN A 36 -0.97 -2.41 4.90
N ALA A 37 -2.18 -1.98 5.21
CA ALA A 37 -3.40 -2.54 4.62
C ALA A 37 -3.38 -2.39 3.10
N LYS A 38 -3.05 -1.20 2.59
CA LYS A 38 -2.93 -0.94 1.15
C LYS A 38 -1.82 -1.76 0.49
N TYR A 39 -0.65 -1.84 1.12
CA TYR A 39 0.43 -2.71 0.65
C TYR A 39 -0.03 -4.18 0.54
N SER A 40 -0.72 -4.69 1.56
CA SER A 40 -1.20 -6.08 1.59
C SER A 40 -2.27 -6.37 0.53
N GLU A 41 -3.17 -5.42 0.27
CA GLU A 41 -4.18 -5.49 -0.78
C GLU A 41 -3.52 -5.70 -2.15
N TYR A 42 -2.66 -4.76 -2.57
CA TYR A 42 -2.00 -4.84 -3.87
C TYR A 42 -0.98 -5.97 -3.99
N LEU A 43 -0.30 -6.34 -2.90
CA LEU A 43 0.57 -7.52 -2.90
C LEU A 43 -0.23 -8.80 -3.15
N THR A 44 -1.46 -8.88 -2.61
CA THR A 44 -2.34 -10.03 -2.83
C THR A 44 -2.80 -10.09 -4.28
N GLU A 45 -3.21 -8.96 -4.86
CA GLU A 45 -3.55 -8.86 -6.29
C GLU A 45 -2.36 -9.25 -7.18
N ASN A 46 -1.16 -8.73 -6.89
CA ASN A 46 0.06 -9.09 -7.62
C ASN A 46 0.31 -10.61 -7.59
N ARG A 47 0.15 -11.25 -6.43
CA ARG A 47 0.29 -12.72 -6.27
C ARG A 47 -0.78 -13.52 -7.01
N GLN A 48 -1.98 -12.98 -7.18
CA GLN A 48 -3.03 -13.65 -7.96
C GLN A 48 -2.62 -13.76 -9.43
N PHE A 49 -2.04 -12.71 -9.99
CA PHE A 49 -1.50 -12.75 -11.35
C PHE A 49 -0.26 -13.63 -11.47
N GLU A 50 0.66 -13.58 -10.50
CA GLU A 50 1.82 -14.50 -10.46
C GLU A 50 1.38 -15.96 -10.50
N LYS A 51 0.31 -16.29 -9.75
CA LYS A 51 -0.29 -17.62 -9.77
C LYS A 51 -1.01 -17.94 -11.09
N LYS A 52 -1.70 -16.97 -11.70
CA LYS A 52 -2.40 -17.15 -12.97
C LYS A 52 -1.43 -17.46 -14.12
N TYR A 53 -0.30 -16.75 -14.17
CA TYR A 53 0.67 -16.86 -15.26
C TYR A 53 1.92 -17.69 -14.93
N GLN A 54 2.06 -18.14 -13.68
CA GLN A 54 3.20 -18.94 -13.21
C GLN A 54 4.56 -18.25 -13.44
N THR A 55 4.58 -16.92 -13.33
CA THR A 55 5.77 -16.09 -13.54
C THR A 55 5.65 -14.78 -12.76
N ASP A 56 6.74 -14.01 -12.66
CA ASP A 56 6.71 -12.68 -12.06
C ASP A 56 6.26 -11.59 -13.06
N PHE A 57 5.88 -10.41 -12.55
CA PHE A 57 5.38 -9.30 -13.36
C PHE A 57 6.36 -8.89 -14.47
N LEU A 58 7.66 -8.75 -14.18
CA LEU A 58 8.63 -8.26 -15.15
C LEU A 58 8.84 -9.27 -16.27
N SER A 59 8.86 -10.56 -15.92
CA SER A 59 8.92 -11.66 -16.89
C SER A 59 7.67 -11.70 -17.77
N PHE A 60 6.48 -11.54 -17.19
CA PHE A 60 5.21 -11.48 -17.93
C PHE A 60 5.15 -10.26 -18.87
N GLN A 61 5.48 -9.08 -18.37
CA GLN A 61 5.53 -7.85 -19.17
C GLN A 61 6.48 -7.99 -20.36
N LYS A 62 7.66 -8.57 -20.14
CA LYS A 62 8.62 -8.83 -21.22
C LYS A 62 8.07 -9.81 -22.26
N MET A 63 7.38 -10.86 -21.83
CA MET A 63 6.77 -11.85 -22.73
C MET A 63 5.74 -11.20 -23.65
N ILE A 64 4.82 -10.41 -23.09
CA ILE A 64 3.79 -9.70 -23.87
C ILE A 64 4.42 -8.71 -24.85
N ASN A 65 5.39 -7.91 -24.40
CA ASN A 65 6.08 -6.93 -25.25
C ASN A 65 6.89 -7.56 -26.40
N GLN A 66 7.24 -8.84 -26.31
CA GLN A 66 7.98 -9.59 -27.33
C GLN A 66 7.08 -10.40 -28.27
N GLN A 67 5.77 -10.45 -27.99
CA GLN A 67 4.81 -11.17 -28.79
C GLN A 67 4.52 -10.36 -30.06
N ILE A 68 4.81 -10.94 -31.23
CA ILE A 68 4.58 -10.30 -32.54
C ILE A 68 3.57 -11.15 -33.31
N GLY A 69 2.46 -10.53 -33.72
CA GLY A 69 1.47 -11.15 -34.60
C GLY A 69 0.36 -11.95 -33.93
N GLU A 70 0.36 -12.05 -32.59
CA GLU A 70 -0.75 -12.61 -31.80
C GLU A 70 -1.15 -11.61 -30.72
N GLU A 71 -2.14 -10.77 -31.00
CA GLU A 71 -2.79 -9.93 -29.99
C GLU A 71 -3.71 -10.79 -29.13
N ASN A 72 -3.46 -10.77 -27.82
CA ASN A 72 -4.35 -11.37 -26.83
C ASN A 72 -4.83 -10.26 -25.88
N PHE A 73 -5.96 -9.64 -26.24
CA PHE A 73 -6.57 -8.56 -25.46
C PHE A 73 -6.77 -8.90 -23.98
N ALA A 74 -7.08 -10.15 -23.65
CA ALA A 74 -7.22 -10.57 -22.26
C ALA A 74 -5.88 -10.48 -21.51
N GLN A 75 -4.77 -10.91 -22.13
CA GLN A 75 -3.45 -10.79 -21.52
C GLN A 75 -2.98 -9.34 -21.41
N GLU A 76 -3.36 -8.47 -22.34
CA GLU A 76 -3.08 -7.04 -22.27
C GLU A 76 -3.86 -6.36 -21.14
N ASP A 77 -5.15 -6.67 -20.99
CA ASP A 77 -5.99 -6.21 -19.88
C ASP A 77 -5.42 -6.67 -18.53
N ASP A 78 -5.04 -7.94 -18.45
CA ASP A 78 -4.40 -8.51 -17.27
C ASP A 78 -3.03 -7.85 -17.00
N LEU A 79 -2.23 -7.53 -18.03
CA LEU A 79 -0.96 -6.81 -17.89
C LEU A 79 -1.17 -5.41 -17.32
N MET A 80 -2.17 -4.68 -17.79
CA MET A 80 -2.49 -3.34 -17.29
C MET A 80 -2.93 -3.38 -15.82
N ALA A 81 -3.83 -4.31 -15.47
CA ALA A 81 -4.29 -4.49 -14.10
C ALA A 81 -3.14 -4.93 -13.17
N TRP A 82 -2.29 -5.84 -13.64
CA TRP A 82 -1.13 -6.29 -12.88
C TRP A 82 -0.10 -5.16 -12.70
N GLN A 83 0.17 -4.36 -13.73
CA GLN A 83 1.05 -3.20 -13.62
C GLN A 83 0.57 -2.22 -12.55
N PHE A 84 -0.75 -1.94 -12.51
CA PHE A 84 -1.33 -1.08 -11.48
C PHE A 84 -1.09 -1.64 -10.07
N ALA A 85 -1.34 -2.93 -9.84
CA ALA A 85 -1.07 -3.57 -8.55
C ALA A 85 0.43 -3.57 -8.21
N TYR A 86 1.29 -3.85 -9.20
CA TYR A 86 2.74 -3.91 -9.04
C TYR A 86 3.33 -2.55 -8.60
N GLU A 87 2.94 -1.48 -9.28
CA GLU A 87 3.38 -0.13 -8.95
C GLU A 87 2.87 0.31 -7.57
N ASN A 88 1.60 0.00 -7.24
CA ASN A 88 1.01 0.42 -5.98
C ASN A 88 1.60 -0.32 -4.76
N PHE A 89 1.84 -1.65 -4.83
CA PHE A 89 2.47 -2.32 -3.68
C PHE A 89 3.89 -1.78 -3.45
N ARG A 90 4.63 -1.45 -4.52
CA ARG A 90 5.97 -0.84 -4.38
C ARG A 90 5.89 0.55 -3.77
N TYR A 91 4.96 1.38 -4.25
CA TYR A 91 4.71 2.70 -3.68
C TYR A 91 4.42 2.62 -2.18
N TRP A 92 3.49 1.76 -1.76
CA TRP A 92 3.13 1.64 -0.35
C TRP A 92 4.25 1.04 0.50
N LYS A 93 5.06 0.13 -0.06
CA LYS A 93 6.27 -0.36 0.60
C LYS A 93 7.23 0.78 0.95
N GLU A 94 7.47 1.70 0.03
CA GLU A 94 8.33 2.88 0.27
C GLU A 94 7.73 3.81 1.33
N ARG A 95 6.42 4.11 1.25
CA ARG A 95 5.74 4.95 2.26
C ARG A 95 5.76 4.33 3.66
N ILE A 96 5.66 3.01 3.77
CA ILE A 96 5.79 2.28 5.05
C ILE A 96 7.18 2.49 5.64
N GLU A 97 8.24 2.40 4.84
CA GLU A 97 9.61 2.62 5.33
C GLU A 97 9.84 4.08 5.75
N GLU A 98 9.28 5.05 5.03
CA GLU A 98 9.27 6.46 5.45
C GLU A 98 8.57 6.65 6.80
N LEU A 99 7.38 6.07 6.98
CA LEU A 99 6.63 6.16 8.25
C LEU A 99 7.37 5.47 9.41
N LYS A 100 8.00 4.32 9.17
CA LYS A 100 8.84 3.65 10.18
C LYS A 100 10.05 4.49 10.58
N SER A 101 10.63 5.26 9.66
CA SER A 101 11.75 6.15 9.98
C SER A 101 11.36 7.28 10.95
N CYS A 102 10.07 7.65 10.99
CA CYS A 102 9.54 8.58 11.99
C CYS A 102 9.48 7.97 13.39
N PHE A 103 9.28 6.65 13.51
CA PHE A 103 9.29 5.93 14.80
C PHE A 103 10.70 5.74 15.37
N SER A 104 11.70 5.51 14.52
CA SER A 104 13.09 5.21 14.95
C SER A 104 13.86 6.39 15.57
N LYS A 105 13.21 7.53 15.82
CA LYS A 105 13.82 8.72 16.44
C LYS A 105 13.60 8.83 17.96
N TYR A 106 13.04 7.81 18.59
CA TYR A 106 12.82 7.71 20.04
C TYR A 106 13.43 6.41 20.58
#